data_AF-A0A645EIC5-F1
#
_entry.id   AF-A0A645EIC5-F1
#
_cell.length_a   1.000
_cell.length_b   1.000
_cell.length_c   1.000
_cell.angle_alpha   90.00
_cell.angle_beta   90.00
_cell.angle_gamma   90.00
#
_symmetry.space_group_name_H-M   'P 1'
#
loop_
_entity.id
_entity.type
_entity.pdbx_description
1 polymer ?
#
loop_
_entity_poly.entity_id
_entity_poly.type
_entity_poly.pdbx_seq_one_letter_code
_entity_poly.pdbx_strand_id
1 'polypeptide(L)'
;MDQLGTLNLPLHISEISLTTFPELPRELAEEVQAQCLRHFCRTWFSQKNCESIVFWNLCDKTAYGDESRFDACLIGGDFREKPSYRMLDRLVNREWKTETVIVTDEYGEASWNGFHGKYELEIGGERHPAILTPRSENRCLLRG
;
A
#
# COMPACT_ATOMS: atom_id res chain seq x y z
N MET A 1 16.93 0.90 3.69
CA MET A 1 15.91 1.61 4.48
C MET A 1 16.21 1.58 5.97
N ASP A 2 16.69 0.46 6.50
CA ASP A 2 16.92 0.28 7.95
C ASP A 2 17.85 1.33 8.58
N GLN A 3 18.87 1.80 7.85
CA GLN A 3 19.74 2.90 8.29
C GLN A 3 18.97 4.21 8.51
N LEU A 4 18.01 4.54 7.65
CA LEU A 4 17.12 5.70 7.85
C LEU A 4 16.12 5.44 8.98
N GLY A 5 15.70 4.19 9.15
CA GLY A 5 14.82 3.76 10.23
C GLY A 5 15.42 3.93 11.64
N THR A 6 16.74 3.95 11.78
CA THR A 6 17.41 4.18 13.08
C THR A 6 17.21 5.59 13.62
N LEU A 7 16.96 6.57 12.74
CA LEU A 7 16.71 7.96 13.12
C LEU A 7 15.39 8.11 13.89
N ASN A 8 14.45 7.17 13.74
CA ASN A 8 13.15 7.17 14.40
C ASN A 8 12.33 8.46 14.18
N LEU A 9 12.59 9.16 13.07
CA LEU A 9 11.82 10.31 12.60
C LEU A 9 10.85 9.88 11.50
N PRO A 10 9.75 10.62 11.27
CA PRO A 10 8.88 10.40 10.11
C PRO A 10 9.66 10.33 8.80
N LEU A 11 9.38 9.30 8.01
CA LEU A 11 10.01 9.06 6.73
C LEU A 11 8.99 9.21 5.60
N HIS A 12 9.25 10.17 4.74
CA HIS A 12 8.43 10.46 3.57
C HIS A 12 9.23 10.11 2.32
N ILE A 13 8.72 9.19 1.52
CA ILE A 13 9.23 8.95 0.17
C ILE A 13 8.51 9.96 -0.72
N SER A 14 9.12 11.13 -0.90
CA SER A 14 8.45 12.32 -1.42
C SER A 14 8.23 12.32 -2.93
N GLU A 15 9.12 11.69 -3.70
CA GLU A 15 9.13 11.79 -5.15
C GLU A 15 9.66 10.49 -5.75
N ILE A 16 8.75 9.61 -6.15
CA ILE A 16 9.14 8.37 -6.85
C ILE A 16 8.80 8.44 -8.33
N SER A 17 9.74 7.95 -9.13
CA SER A 17 9.57 7.68 -10.55
C SER A 17 10.15 6.30 -10.82
N LEU A 18 9.31 5.36 -11.25
CA LEU A 18 9.73 4.00 -11.59
C LEU A 18 9.66 3.88 -13.11
N THR A 19 10.82 3.82 -13.75
CA THR A 19 10.92 3.89 -15.21
C THR A 19 10.31 2.67 -15.89
N THR A 20 9.62 2.89 -17.00
CA THR A 20 9.35 1.86 -18.00
C THR A 20 10.57 1.78 -18.91
N PHE A 21 11.40 0.74 -18.77
CA PHE A 21 12.68 0.63 -19.49
C PHE A 21 12.46 0.60 -21.02
N PRO A 22 12.90 1.64 -21.75
CA PRO A 22 12.60 1.76 -23.18
C PRO A 22 13.33 0.71 -24.05
N GLU A 23 14.35 0.04 -23.50
CA GLU A 23 15.10 -1.02 -24.18
C GLU A 23 14.34 -2.36 -24.23
N LEU A 24 13.31 -2.52 -23.41
CA LEU A 24 12.50 -3.74 -23.35
C LEU A 24 11.23 -3.60 -24.23
N PRO A 25 10.67 -4.73 -24.72
CA PRO A 25 9.32 -4.74 -25.29
C PRO A 25 8.33 -4.09 -24.32
N ARG A 26 7.43 -3.24 -24.83
CA ARG A 26 6.60 -2.36 -23.99
C ARG A 26 5.83 -3.09 -22.90
N GLU A 27 5.17 -4.19 -23.23
CA GLU A 27 4.41 -5.00 -22.27
C GLU A 27 5.31 -5.55 -21.15
N LEU A 28 6.49 -6.07 -21.51
CA LEU A 28 7.47 -6.56 -20.53
C LEU A 28 8.01 -5.41 -19.66
N ALA A 29 8.27 -4.26 -20.26
CA ALA A 29 8.78 -3.08 -19.55
C ALA A 29 7.80 -2.60 -18.46
N GLU A 30 6.51 -2.56 -18.78
CA GLU A 30 5.46 -2.17 -17.83
C GLU A 30 5.24 -3.21 -16.73
N GLU A 31 5.35 -4.51 -17.04
CA GLU A 31 5.31 -5.56 -16.03
C GLU A 31 6.53 -5.49 -15.09
N VAL A 32 7.73 -5.22 -15.61
CA VAL A 32 8.92 -4.97 -14.79
C VAL A 32 8.70 -3.75 -13.90
N GLN A 33 8.14 -2.66 -14.42
CA GLN A 33 7.77 -1.48 -13.63
C GLN A 33 6.83 -1.86 -12.48
N ALA A 34 5.81 -2.70 -12.74
CA ALA A 34 4.89 -3.18 -11.72
C ALA A 34 5.57 -4.03 -10.64
N GLN A 35 6.52 -4.90 -11.01
CA GLN A 35 7.28 -5.67 -10.04
C GLN A 35 8.20 -4.79 -9.19
N CYS A 36 8.88 -3.82 -9.80
CA CYS A 36 9.66 -2.82 -9.07
C CYS A 36 8.78 -2.09 -8.06
N LEU A 37 7.61 -1.61 -8.47
CA LEU A 37 6.63 -0.96 -7.59
C LEU A 37 6.28 -1.88 -6.42
N ARG A 38 5.97 -3.14 -6.70
CA ARG A 38 5.64 -4.13 -5.66
C ARG A 38 6.75 -4.24 -4.62
N HIS A 39 7.99 -4.39 -5.05
CA HIS A 39 9.13 -4.54 -4.15
C HIS A 39 9.36 -3.27 -3.32
N PHE A 40 9.42 -2.10 -3.97
CA PHE A 40 9.68 -0.84 -3.29
C PHE A 40 8.57 -0.49 -2.31
N CYS A 41 7.30 -0.53 -2.72
CA CYS A 41 6.17 -0.22 -1.85
C CYS A 41 6.16 -1.14 -0.62
N ARG A 42 6.40 -2.44 -0.78
CA ARG A 42 6.50 -3.37 0.36
C ARG A 42 7.68 -3.06 1.29
N THR A 43 8.84 -2.73 0.73
CA THR A 43 10.05 -2.38 1.50
C THR A 43 9.88 -1.07 2.27
N TRP A 44 9.20 -0.08 1.69
CA TRP A 44 8.92 1.18 2.38
C TRP A 44 7.83 0.98 3.45
N PHE A 45 6.75 0.28 3.10
CA PHE A 45 5.66 -0.04 4.02
C PHE A 45 6.12 -0.89 5.22
N SER A 46 7.17 -1.69 5.07
CA SER A 46 7.74 -2.45 6.20
C SER A 46 8.51 -1.58 7.20
N GLN A 47 8.85 -0.32 6.85
CA GLN A 47 9.52 0.59 7.76
C GLN A 47 8.52 1.23 8.72
N LYS A 48 8.82 1.11 10.01
CA LYS A 48 7.91 1.54 11.10
C LYS A 48 7.52 3.02 11.05
N ASN A 49 8.40 3.83 10.50
CA ASN A 49 8.32 5.28 10.46
C ASN A 49 8.00 5.80 9.05
N CYS A 50 7.65 4.93 8.09
CA CYS A 50 7.19 5.39 6.78
C CYS A 50 5.77 5.95 6.90
N GLU A 51 5.60 7.23 6.61
CA GLU A 51 4.31 7.93 6.71
C GLU A 51 3.69 8.24 5.36
N SER A 52 4.50 8.44 4.32
CA SER A 52 3.98 8.66 2.96
C SER A 52 4.89 8.13 1.87
N ILE A 53 4.27 7.77 0.75
CA ILE A 53 4.90 7.44 -0.52
C ILE A 53 4.17 8.24 -1.58
N VAL A 54 4.87 9.12 -2.28
CA VAL A 54 4.31 10.06 -3.26
C VAL A 54 4.97 9.85 -4.61
N PHE A 55 4.16 9.62 -5.63
CA PHE A 55 4.61 9.58 -7.02
C PHE A 55 4.84 10.99 -7.55
N TRP A 56 5.93 11.19 -8.27
CA TRP A 56 6.28 12.49 -8.86
C TRP A 56 5.26 12.96 -9.90
N ASN A 57 4.75 12.02 -10.72
CA ASN A 57 3.71 12.26 -11.70
C ASN A 57 2.74 11.07 -11.75
N LEU A 58 1.47 11.34 -12.07
CA LEU A 58 0.44 10.31 -12.17
C LEU A 58 0.31 9.74 -13.59
N CYS A 59 0.44 10.59 -14.61
CA CYS A 59 0.20 10.25 -16.01
C CYS A 59 1.47 10.40 -16.85
N ASP A 60 1.75 9.44 -17.71
CA ASP A 60 2.85 9.53 -18.66
C ASP A 60 2.64 10.75 -19.57
N LYS A 61 3.75 11.33 -20.03
CA LYS A 61 3.80 12.55 -20.87
C LYS A 61 3.38 13.85 -20.18
N THR A 62 3.17 13.86 -18.86
CA THR A 62 2.91 15.10 -18.10
C THR A 62 4.12 15.63 -17.32
N ALA A 63 5.23 14.90 -17.30
CA ALA A 63 6.45 15.31 -16.60
C ALA A 63 7.21 16.40 -17.39
N TYR A 64 7.92 17.26 -16.66
CA TYR A 64 8.62 18.42 -17.24
C TYR A 64 9.81 18.01 -18.12
N GLY A 65 9.96 18.66 -19.27
CA GLY A 65 11.07 18.44 -20.20
C GLY A 65 11.21 16.98 -20.62
N ASP A 66 12.44 16.46 -20.56
CA ASP A 66 12.75 15.11 -21.01
C ASP A 66 12.48 14.01 -19.97
N GLU A 67 11.93 14.34 -18.79
CA GLU A 67 11.58 13.34 -17.76
C GLU A 67 10.51 12.36 -18.27
N SER A 68 9.63 12.86 -19.13
CA SER A 68 8.57 12.08 -19.78
C SER A 68 9.08 10.99 -20.74
N ARG A 69 10.39 10.93 -21.01
CA ARG A 69 10.98 9.92 -21.91
C ARG A 69 10.88 8.49 -21.37
N PHE A 70 10.81 8.35 -20.05
CA PHE A 70 10.88 7.04 -19.37
C PHE A 70 9.52 6.47 -19.00
N ASP A 71 8.43 7.19 -19.29
CA ASP A 71 7.06 6.75 -19.00
C ASP A 71 6.95 6.16 -17.59
N ALA A 72 7.39 6.94 -16.59
CA ALA A 72 7.61 6.45 -15.23
C ALA A 72 6.35 6.47 -14.35
N CYS A 73 5.19 6.78 -14.93
CA CYS A 73 3.95 7.01 -14.19
C CYS A 73 3.09 5.74 -14.12
N LEU A 74 1.96 5.86 -13.41
CA LEU A 74 0.98 4.78 -13.18
C LEU A 74 -0.10 4.72 -14.26
N ILE A 75 -0.41 5.86 -14.87
CA ILE A 75 -1.36 5.99 -15.98
C ILE A 75 -0.58 6.24 -17.26
N GLY A 76 -0.92 5.53 -18.34
CA GLY A 76 -0.32 5.73 -19.65
C GLY A 76 -0.76 7.04 -20.29
N GLY A 77 -0.04 7.49 -21.32
CA GLY A 77 -0.37 8.74 -22.03
C GLY A 77 -1.72 8.68 -22.78
N ASP A 78 -2.28 7.49 -22.94
CA ASP A 78 -3.64 7.23 -23.46
C ASP A 78 -4.70 7.18 -22.35
N PHE A 79 -4.35 7.58 -21.12
CA PHE A 79 -5.19 7.55 -19.92
C PHE A 79 -5.64 6.16 -19.47
N ARG A 80 -4.96 5.10 -19.91
CA ARG A 80 -5.20 3.74 -19.41
C ARG A 80 -4.34 3.41 -18.21
N GLU A 81 -4.89 2.60 -17.31
CA GLU A 81 -4.13 2.07 -16.17
C GLU A 81 -3.02 1.15 -16.65
N LYS A 82 -1.79 1.42 -16.20
CA LYS A 82 -0.66 0.53 -16.42
C LYS A 82 -0.70 -0.64 -15.43
N PRO A 83 0.01 -1.75 -15.70
CA PRO A 83 0.24 -2.82 -14.74
C PRO A 83 0.69 -2.33 -13.35
N SER A 84 1.51 -1.28 -13.28
CA SER A 84 1.97 -0.66 -12.04
C SER A 84 0.83 -0.03 -11.23
N TYR A 85 -0.14 0.64 -11.86
CA TYR A 85 -1.35 1.12 -11.18
C TYR A 85 -2.14 -0.01 -10.53
N ARG A 86 -2.40 -1.08 -11.31
CA ARG A 86 -3.14 -2.26 -10.81
C ARG A 86 -2.41 -2.96 -9.68
N MET A 87 -1.08 -2.98 -9.71
CA MET A 87 -0.27 -3.51 -8.61
C MET A 87 -0.44 -2.66 -7.35
N LEU A 88 -0.43 -1.33 -7.47
CA LEU A 88 -0.64 -0.42 -6.34
C LEU A 88 -2.04 -0.59 -5.74
N ASP A 89 -3.09 -0.65 -6.59
CA ASP A 89 -4.47 -0.92 -6.16
C ASP A 89 -4.56 -2.22 -5.37
N ARG A 90 -3.96 -3.29 -5.91
CA ARG A 90 -3.93 -4.59 -5.24
C ARG A 90 -3.26 -4.51 -3.87
N LEU A 91 -2.11 -3.86 -3.76
CA LEU A 91 -1.41 -3.75 -2.49
C LEU A 91 -2.24 -2.96 -1.47
N VAL A 92 -2.70 -1.76 -1.83
CA VAL A 92 -3.34 -0.84 -0.88
C VAL A 92 -4.76 -1.25 -0.55
N ASN A 93 -5.57 -1.56 -1.57
CA ASN A 93 -7.00 -1.76 -1.40
C ASN A 93 -7.39 -3.21 -1.15
N ARG A 94 -6.50 -4.18 -1.42
CA ARG A 94 -6.81 -5.61 -1.30
C ARG A 94 -5.91 -6.35 -0.32
N GLU A 95 -4.59 -6.14 -0.37
CA GLU A 95 -3.66 -6.88 0.51
C GLU A 95 -3.44 -6.20 1.86
N TRP A 96 -3.36 -4.86 1.91
CA TRP A 96 -3.09 -4.10 3.14
C TRP A 96 -4.34 -3.55 3.82
N LYS A 97 -5.50 -3.83 3.24
CA LYS A 97 -6.79 -3.62 3.88
C LYS A 97 -7.26 -4.95 4.45
N THR A 98 -7.55 -4.98 5.75
CA THR A 98 -8.04 -6.20 6.40
C THR A 98 -9.56 -6.25 6.32
N GLU A 99 -10.08 -7.28 5.68
CA GLU A 99 -11.51 -7.65 5.66
C GLU A 99 -11.58 -9.16 5.91
N THR A 100 -12.25 -9.58 6.99
CA THR A 100 -12.29 -10.99 7.39
C THR A 100 -13.54 -11.31 8.20
N VAL A 101 -13.92 -12.58 8.21
CA VAL A 101 -15.00 -13.14 9.05
C VAL A 101 -14.39 -14.20 9.94
N ILE A 102 -14.58 -14.09 11.24
CA ILE A 102 -14.06 -15.02 12.25
C ILE A 102 -15.22 -15.48 13.15
N VAL A 103 -15.10 -16.70 13.66
CA VAL A 103 -16.05 -17.28 14.62
C VAL A 103 -15.39 -17.30 15.99
N THR A 104 -16.16 -16.97 17.03
CA THR A 104 -15.69 -17.05 18.41
C THR A 104 -15.44 -18.49 18.83
N ASP A 105 -14.46 -18.69 19.71
CA ASP A 105 -14.21 -19.97 20.34
C ASP A 105 -15.24 -20.29 21.45
N GLU A 106 -15.02 -21.40 22.17
CA GLU A 106 -15.88 -21.88 23.27
C GLU A 106 -15.95 -20.92 24.47
N TYR A 107 -15.03 -19.95 24.56
CA TYR A 107 -15.01 -18.91 25.59
C TYR A 107 -15.60 -17.58 25.10
N GLY A 108 -16.05 -17.52 23.84
CA GLY A 108 -16.58 -16.29 23.24
C GLY A 108 -15.50 -15.34 22.71
N GLU A 109 -14.26 -15.80 22.56
CA GLU A 109 -13.14 -14.98 22.11
C GLU A 109 -12.87 -15.18 20.61
N ALA A 110 -12.47 -14.11 19.92
CA ALA A 110 -12.08 -14.17 18.51
C ALA A 110 -10.80 -13.35 18.28
N SER A 111 -9.86 -13.91 17.51
CA SER A 111 -8.55 -13.32 17.25
C SER A 111 -8.27 -13.23 15.75
N TRP A 112 -7.69 -12.11 15.31
CA TRP A 112 -7.24 -11.92 13.92
C TRP A 112 -5.97 -11.07 13.86
N ASN A 113 -5.29 -11.12 12.71
CA ASN A 113 -4.20 -10.22 12.38
C ASN A 113 -4.72 -9.13 11.44
N GLY A 114 -4.62 -7.87 11.86
CA GLY A 114 -4.99 -6.71 11.05
C GLY A 114 -3.87 -5.69 10.93
N PHE A 115 -3.93 -4.85 9.90
CA PHE A 115 -3.07 -3.69 9.79
C PHE A 115 -3.47 -2.57 10.77
N HIS A 116 -2.53 -1.71 11.15
CA HIS A 116 -2.82 -0.53 11.95
C HIS A 116 -3.89 0.34 11.26
N GLY A 117 -4.94 0.73 12.00
CA GLY A 117 -6.00 1.56 11.45
C GLY A 117 -7.32 1.49 12.20
N LYS A 118 -8.33 2.11 11.59
CA LYS A 118 -9.73 2.09 12.06
C LYS A 118 -10.46 0.90 11.43
N TYR A 119 -11.28 0.25 12.25
CA TYR A 119 -12.05 -0.93 11.91
C TYR A 119 -13.51 -0.71 12.27
N GLU A 120 -14.40 -1.32 11.50
CA GLU A 120 -15.80 -1.53 11.85
C GLU A 120 -15.98 -3.03 12.04
N LEU A 121 -16.37 -3.43 13.25
CA LEU A 121 -16.68 -4.82 13.59
C LEU A 121 -18.20 -4.99 13.49
N GLU A 122 -18.67 -6.02 12.78
CA GLU A 122 -20.09 -6.39 12.74
C GLU A 122 -20.31 -7.67 13.53
N ILE A 123 -21.09 -7.59 14.61
CA ILE A 123 -21.35 -8.71 15.53
C ILE A 123 -22.84 -8.75 15.83
N GLY A 124 -23.51 -9.86 15.56
CA GLY A 124 -24.95 -10.00 15.79
C GLY A 124 -25.82 -9.00 15.02
N GLY A 125 -25.30 -8.40 13.94
CA GLY A 125 -25.98 -7.34 13.18
C GLY A 125 -25.76 -5.92 13.72
N GLU A 126 -25.03 -5.76 14.82
CA GLU A 126 -24.62 -4.45 15.35
C GLU A 126 -23.19 -4.11 14.92
N ARG A 127 -22.93 -2.81 14.73
CA ARG A 127 -21.63 -2.29 14.29
C ARG A 127 -20.91 -1.58 15.42
N HIS A 128 -19.66 -1.97 15.65
CA HIS A 128 -18.82 -1.40 16.69
C HIS A 128 -17.51 -0.85 16.09
N PRO A 129 -17.13 0.40 16.39
CA PRO A 129 -15.85 0.93 15.97
C PRO A 129 -14.72 0.29 16.78
N ALA A 130 -13.63 -0.08 16.11
CA ALA A 130 -12.41 -0.54 16.74
C ALA A 130 -11.20 0.18 16.14
N ILE A 131 -10.12 0.29 16.91
CA ILE A 131 -8.85 0.85 16.46
C ILE A 131 -7.77 -0.17 16.78
N LEU A 132 -7.09 -0.66 15.75
CA LEU A 132 -5.86 -1.42 15.93
C LEU A 132 -4.70 -0.44 15.93
N THR A 133 -4.01 -0.35 17.06
CA THR A 133 -2.76 0.41 17.20
C THR A 133 -1.56 -0.43 16.74
N PRO A 134 -0.48 0.19 16.23
CA PRO A 134 0.65 -0.57 15.70
C PRO A 134 1.38 -1.31 16.83
N ARG A 135 1.74 -2.57 16.59
CA ARG A 135 2.70 -3.36 17.39
C ARG A 135 2.32 -3.50 18.88
N SER A 136 1.03 -3.62 19.16
CA SER A 136 0.46 -3.85 20.50
C SER A 136 -0.50 -5.04 20.46
N GLU A 137 -0.69 -5.69 21.60
CA GLU A 137 -1.85 -6.57 21.80
C GLU A 137 -3.09 -5.67 21.92
N ASN A 138 -3.90 -5.66 20.87
CA ASN A 138 -5.14 -4.89 20.86
C ASN A 138 -6.26 -5.81 21.39
N ARG A 139 -6.90 -5.38 22.49
CA ARG A 139 -8.10 -6.06 23.02
C ARG A 139 -9.30 -5.14 22.91
N CYS A 140 -10.37 -5.64 22.30
CA CYS A 140 -11.67 -5.01 22.32
C CYS A 140 -12.59 -5.88 23.20
N LEU A 141 -13.11 -5.30 24.29
CA LEU A 141 -14.11 -5.96 25.12
C LEU A 141 -15.48 -5.38 24.75
N LEU A 142 -16.34 -6.23 24.20
CA LEU A 142 -17.72 -5.87 23.90
C LEU A 142 -18.59 -6.40 25.03
N ARG A 143 -19.35 -5.50 25.66
CA ARG A 143 -20.35 -5.89 26.66
C ARG A 143 -21.66 -6.11 25.92
N GLY A 144 -22.18 -7.33 26.01
CA GLY A 144 -23.56 -7.65 25.62
C GLY A 144 -24.58 -7.16 26.64
#